data_AF-A0A7C7UC80-F1
#
_entry.id   AF-A0A7C7UC80-F1
#
_cell.length_a   1.000
_cell.length_b   1.000
_cell.length_c   1.000
_cell.angle_alpha   90.00
_cell.angle_beta   90.00
_cell.angle_gamma   90.00
#
_symmetry.space_group_name_H-M   'P 1'
#
loop_
_entity.id
_entity.type
_entity.pdbx_description
1 polymer ?
#
loop_
_entity_poly.entity_id
_entity_poly.type
_entity_poly.pdbx_seq_one_letter_code
_entity_poly.pdbx_strand_id
1 'polypeptide(L)'
;MGDWDLVRKIMQEEGDIKFWRVKLRPGSPPLFGMWKGTPIFGLPGNPVSSHVVFRMIVAPWLRHSTCATGPIETPVRVKLADKVKSTGDCMTLRRIQIHNTPEGLIGTQSRHQGSGNLESLASADALTLLRPGQSGEVGEWIDALIL
;
A
#
# COMPACT_ATOMS: atom_id res chain seq x y z
N MET A 1 -1.15 -18.45 -8.02
CA MET A 1 -1.88 -18.53 -6.74
C MET A 1 -1.81 -19.99 -6.34
N GLY A 2 -1.28 -20.30 -5.16
CA GLY A 2 -0.84 -21.66 -4.85
C GLY A 2 -1.95 -22.52 -4.29
N ASP A 3 -1.91 -23.82 -4.58
CA ASP A 3 -2.84 -24.83 -4.05
C ASP A 3 -2.88 -24.90 -2.51
N TRP A 4 -1.88 -24.26 -1.87
CA TRP A 4 -1.63 -24.21 -0.44
C TRP A 4 -1.95 -22.86 0.21
N ASP A 5 -2.84 -22.05 -0.38
CA ASP A 5 -3.41 -20.87 0.29
C ASP A 5 -4.42 -21.31 1.38
N LEU A 6 -3.90 -21.93 2.45
CA LEU A 6 -4.69 -22.56 3.51
C LEU A 6 -5.43 -21.54 4.37
N VAL A 7 -4.84 -20.35 4.58
CA VAL A 7 -5.48 -19.27 5.34
C VAL A 7 -6.82 -18.91 4.71
N ARG A 8 -6.86 -18.77 3.38
CA ARG A 8 -8.11 -18.50 2.67
C ARG A 8 -9.09 -19.66 2.79
N LYS A 9 -8.66 -20.91 2.58
CA LYS A 9 -9.55 -22.08 2.64
C LYS A 9 -10.22 -22.19 4.01
N ILE A 10 -9.43 -22.10 5.09
CA ILE A 10 -9.94 -22.13 6.47
C ILE A 10 -10.92 -20.98 6.73
N MET A 11 -10.61 -19.76 6.26
CA MET A 11 -11.52 -18.62 6.41
C MET A 11 -12.81 -18.78 5.59
N GLN A 12 -12.80 -19.54 4.48
CA GLN A 12 -14.00 -19.83 3.70
C GLN A 12 -14.88 -20.91 4.36
N GLU A 13 -14.27 -21.86 5.07
CA GLU A 13 -14.94 -22.99 5.71
C GLU A 13 -15.47 -22.65 7.12
N GLU A 14 -14.67 -21.91 7.91
CA GLU A 14 -14.95 -21.65 9.33
C GLU A 14 -15.14 -20.16 9.68
N GLY A 15 -14.75 -19.27 8.76
CA GLY A 15 -14.74 -17.83 8.97
C GLY A 15 -15.91 -17.11 8.31
N ASP A 16 -15.98 -15.81 8.57
CA ASP A 16 -16.87 -14.86 7.91
C ASP A 16 -16.03 -13.84 7.16
N ILE A 17 -15.75 -14.14 5.89
CA ILE A 17 -14.94 -13.29 5.00
C ILE A 17 -15.76 -12.03 4.65
N LYS A 18 -15.22 -10.86 5.00
CA LYS A 18 -15.81 -9.56 4.66
C LYS A 18 -15.33 -9.03 3.32
N PHE A 19 -14.04 -9.19 3.04
CA PHE A 19 -13.52 -8.94 1.71
C PHE A 19 -12.31 -9.81 1.40
N TRP A 20 -12.11 -10.03 0.11
CA TRP A 20 -10.93 -10.66 -0.46
C TRP A 20 -10.60 -9.96 -1.76
N ARG A 21 -9.32 -9.58 -1.90
CA ARG A 21 -8.80 -8.69 -2.96
C ARG A 21 -9.27 -7.25 -2.77
N VAL A 22 -8.30 -6.35 -2.82
CA VAL A 22 -8.54 -4.91 -2.86
C VAL A 22 -7.79 -4.38 -4.06
N LYS A 23 -8.36 -3.36 -4.72
CA LYS A 23 -7.79 -2.68 -5.87
C LYS A 23 -6.63 -1.76 -5.45
N LEU A 24 -5.55 -2.36 -4.97
CA LEU A 24 -4.27 -1.73 -4.62
C LEU A 24 -3.12 -2.38 -5.40
N ARG A 25 -2.13 -1.56 -5.80
CA ARG A 25 -0.88 -2.05 -6.38
C ARG A 25 0.33 -1.31 -5.81
N PRO A 26 1.30 -2.01 -5.18
CA PRO A 26 1.27 -3.42 -4.80
C PRO A 26 0.25 -3.66 -3.66
N GLY A 27 -0.06 -4.93 -3.35
CA GLY A 27 -0.90 -5.26 -2.20
C GLY A 27 -2.02 -6.29 -2.44
N SER A 28 -2.36 -6.61 -3.69
CA SER A 28 -3.38 -7.65 -3.95
C SER A 28 -2.80 -9.06 -3.73
N PRO A 29 -3.50 -10.01 -3.06
CA PRO A 29 -4.86 -9.91 -2.51
C PRO A 29 -4.88 -9.96 -0.96
N PRO A 30 -5.21 -8.86 -0.26
CA PRO A 30 -5.42 -8.99 1.17
C PRO A 30 -6.78 -9.66 1.44
N LEU A 31 -6.87 -10.34 2.58
CA LEU A 31 -8.10 -10.94 3.09
C LEU A 31 -8.44 -10.30 4.43
N PHE A 32 -9.72 -10.03 4.67
CA PHE A 32 -10.22 -9.65 5.98
C PHE A 32 -11.52 -10.40 6.27
N GLY A 33 -11.63 -10.85 7.52
CA GLY A 33 -12.83 -11.49 8.01
C GLY A 33 -12.81 -11.68 9.51
N MET A 34 -13.86 -12.30 10.02
CA MET A 34 -13.98 -12.68 11.43
C MET A 34 -13.86 -14.20 11.55
N TRP A 35 -13.13 -14.68 12.55
CA TRP A 35 -13.10 -16.10 12.91
C TRP A 35 -13.42 -16.21 14.40
N LYS A 36 -14.56 -16.84 14.73
CA LYS A 36 -15.02 -17.01 16.13
C LYS A 36 -15.00 -15.69 16.92
N GLY A 37 -15.46 -14.60 16.30
CA GLY A 37 -15.47 -13.26 16.90
C GLY A 37 -14.13 -12.51 16.87
N THR A 38 -13.05 -13.13 16.38
CA THR A 38 -11.71 -12.51 16.29
C THR A 38 -11.45 -11.99 14.87
N PRO A 39 -11.03 -10.72 14.69
CA PRO A 39 -10.68 -10.19 13.38
C PRO A 39 -9.37 -10.80 12.86
N ILE A 40 -9.36 -11.25 11.61
CA ILE A 40 -8.21 -11.84 10.92
C ILE A 40 -7.87 -10.99 9.69
N PHE A 41 -6.61 -10.56 9.57
CA PHE A 41 -6.06 -9.92 8.38
C PHE A 41 -5.05 -10.82 7.69
N GLY A 42 -5.38 -11.33 6.50
CA GLY A 42 -4.48 -12.07 5.63
C GLY A 42 -3.66 -11.12 4.77
N LEU A 43 -2.41 -10.87 5.16
CA LEU A 43 -1.48 -10.05 4.39
C LEU A 43 -0.79 -10.88 3.28
N PRO A 44 -0.45 -10.27 2.14
CA PRO A 44 0.32 -10.96 1.09
C PRO A 44 1.71 -11.38 1.58
N GLY A 45 2.22 -12.53 1.12
CA GLY A 45 3.56 -13.01 1.52
C GLY A 45 4.74 -12.18 0.98
N ASN A 46 4.53 -11.34 -0.04
CA ASN A 46 5.56 -10.42 -0.54
C ASN A 46 5.76 -9.26 0.44
N PRO A 47 6.97 -8.98 0.95
CA PRO A 47 7.19 -8.01 2.03
C PRO A 47 6.66 -6.61 1.73
N VAL A 48 6.85 -6.13 0.50
CA VAL A 48 6.39 -4.82 0.06
C VAL A 48 4.87 -4.76 0.02
N SER A 49 4.24 -5.80 -0.53
CA SER A 49 2.79 -5.91 -0.59
C SER A 49 2.19 -5.99 0.82
N SER A 50 2.82 -6.75 1.71
CA SER A 50 2.45 -6.84 3.13
C SER A 50 2.50 -5.48 3.82
N HIS A 51 3.62 -4.76 3.66
CA HIS A 51 3.79 -3.43 4.23
C HIS A 51 2.74 -2.44 3.73
N VAL A 52 2.51 -2.39 2.41
CA VAL A 52 1.50 -1.48 1.81
C VAL A 52 0.10 -1.80 2.31
N VAL A 53 -0.27 -3.09 2.36
CA VAL A 53 -1.59 -3.49 2.91
C VAL A 53 -1.70 -3.15 4.40
N PHE A 54 -0.64 -3.37 5.18
CA PHE A 54 -0.64 -3.03 6.60
C PHE A 54 -0.89 -1.54 6.80
N ARG A 55 -0.13 -0.67 6.13
CA ARG A 55 -0.28 0.80 6.25
C ARG A 55 -1.65 1.29 5.77
N MET A 56 -2.18 0.75 4.68
CA MET A 56 -3.44 1.23 4.11
C MET A 56 -4.71 0.68 4.75
N ILE A 57 -4.63 -0.49 5.40
CA ILE A 57 -5.82 -1.21 5.88
C ILE A 57 -5.71 -1.54 7.36
N VAL A 58 -4.64 -2.23 7.77
CA VAL A 58 -4.51 -2.77 9.13
C VAL A 58 -4.22 -1.67 10.14
N ALA A 59 -3.30 -0.75 9.85
CA ALA A 59 -2.92 0.34 10.75
C ALA A 59 -4.11 1.29 11.05
N PRO A 60 -4.90 1.76 10.06
CA PRO A 60 -6.12 2.52 10.33
C PRO A 60 -7.12 1.75 11.20
N TRP A 61 -7.32 0.46 10.93
CA TRP A 61 -8.23 -0.37 11.73
C TRP A 61 -7.75 -0.52 13.17
N LEU A 62 -6.45 -0.81 13.39
CA LEU A 62 -5.86 -0.92 14.72
C LEU A 62 -6.01 0.38 15.49
N ARG A 63 -5.67 1.53 14.87
CA ARG A 63 -5.81 2.85 15.53
C ARG A 63 -7.24 3.12 15.96
N HIS A 64 -8.20 2.83 15.10
CA HIS A 64 -9.61 2.99 15.44
C HIS A 64 -10.01 2.08 16.60
N SER A 65 -9.67 0.78 16.52
CA SER A 65 -10.04 -0.23 17.52
C SER A 65 -9.38 -0.01 18.88
N THR A 66 -8.21 0.61 18.95
CA THR A 66 -7.49 0.90 20.20
C THR A 66 -7.66 2.34 20.68
N CYS A 67 -8.42 3.16 19.96
CA CYS A 67 -8.53 4.60 20.17
C CYS A 67 -7.16 5.33 20.15
N ALA A 68 -6.17 4.79 19.44
CA ALA A 68 -4.86 5.40 19.32
C ALA A 68 -4.91 6.63 18.40
N THR A 69 -4.13 7.66 18.76
CA THR A 69 -4.07 8.94 18.03
C THR A 69 -2.91 9.04 17.05
N GLY A 70 -2.06 8.01 16.95
CA GLY A 70 -0.94 7.97 16.00
C GLY A 70 -0.19 6.64 16.00
N PRO A 71 0.80 6.47 15.11
CA PRO A 71 1.20 7.38 14.02
C PRO A 71 0.16 7.44 12.89
N ILE A 72 0.00 8.61 12.26
CA ILE A 72 -0.96 8.86 11.18
C ILE A 72 -0.19 9.06 9.88
N GLU A 73 -0.58 8.31 8.84
CA GLU A 73 -0.04 8.52 7.51
C GLU A 73 -0.48 9.89 6.97
N THR A 74 0.49 10.77 6.73
CA THR A 74 0.23 12.16 6.32
C THR A 74 0.33 12.29 4.80
N PRO A 75 -0.74 12.69 4.10
CA PRO A 75 -0.67 12.96 2.67
C PRO A 75 0.07 14.28 2.43
N VAL A 76 0.93 14.29 1.41
CA VAL A 76 1.68 15.45 0.94
C VAL A 76 1.60 15.56 -0.58
N ARG A 77 1.75 16.77 -1.10
CA ARG A 77 1.85 17.02 -2.54
C ARG A 77 3.31 16.93 -2.95
N VAL A 78 3.62 16.11 -3.96
CA VAL A 78 4.98 15.99 -4.51
C VAL A 78 4.96 16.15 -6.02
N LYS A 79 5.99 16.79 -6.58
CA LYS A 79 6.21 16.86 -8.02
C LYS A 79 7.08 15.69 -8.45
N LEU A 80 6.63 14.90 -9.42
CA LEU A 80 7.40 13.76 -9.91
C LEU A 80 8.61 14.21 -10.73
N ALA A 81 9.79 13.75 -10.36
CA ALA A 81 11.00 13.86 -11.19
C ALA A 81 11.17 12.65 -12.13
N ASP A 82 10.58 11.50 -11.76
CA ASP A 82 10.58 10.29 -12.56
C ASP A 82 9.16 9.87 -12.92
N LYS A 83 8.99 9.24 -14.09
CA LYS A 83 7.71 8.65 -14.48
C LYS A 83 7.36 7.49 -13.54
N VAL A 84 6.18 7.55 -12.95
CA VAL A 84 5.62 6.47 -12.15
C VAL A 84 4.54 5.75 -12.95
N LYS A 85 4.75 4.46 -13.20
CA LYS A 85 3.76 3.63 -13.90
C LYS A 85 2.53 3.39 -13.02
N SER A 86 1.45 4.09 -13.35
CA SER A 86 0.11 3.90 -12.77
C SER A 86 -0.62 2.71 -13.40
N THR A 87 -1.77 2.37 -12.82
CA THR A 87 -2.68 1.34 -13.30
C THR A 87 -4.07 1.91 -13.54
N GLY A 88 -4.76 1.40 -14.56
CA GLY A 88 -6.12 1.85 -14.89
C GLY A 88 -7.21 1.36 -13.93
N ASP A 89 -6.96 0.29 -13.17
CA ASP A 89 -7.99 -0.44 -12.43
C ASP A 89 -7.84 -0.40 -10.90
N CYS A 90 -6.71 0.09 -10.39
CA CYS A 90 -6.40 0.12 -8.96
C CYS A 90 -5.57 1.34 -8.55
N MET A 91 -5.63 1.65 -7.25
CA MET A 91 -4.78 2.66 -6.62
C MET A 91 -3.32 2.20 -6.71
N THR A 92 -2.44 3.06 -7.21
CA THR A 92 -1.02 2.76 -7.36
C THR A 92 -0.22 3.42 -6.23
N LEU A 93 0.36 2.58 -5.37
CA LEU A 93 1.11 2.88 -4.14
C LEU A 93 2.59 2.54 -4.32
N ARG A 94 3.25 3.16 -5.30
CA ARG A 94 4.68 2.93 -5.54
C ARG A 94 5.52 3.67 -4.52
N ARG A 95 6.68 3.12 -4.21
CA ARG A 95 7.62 3.74 -3.29
C ARG A 95 8.39 4.82 -4.02
N ILE A 96 8.52 5.96 -3.37
CA ILE A 96 9.28 7.11 -3.84
C ILE A 96 10.16 7.64 -2.70
N GLN A 97 11.23 8.31 -3.09
CA GLN A 97 12.02 9.15 -2.20
C GLN A 97 11.55 10.59 -2.36
N ILE A 98 11.54 11.35 -1.26
CA ILE A 98 11.12 12.75 -1.26
C ILE A 98 12.33 13.62 -0.96
N HIS A 99 12.58 14.58 -1.84
CA HIS A 99 13.61 15.59 -1.70
C HIS A 99 12.94 16.95 -1.45
N ASN A 100 13.34 17.64 -0.40
CA ASN A 100 12.87 19.00 -0.14
C ASN A 100 13.75 20.00 -0.91
N THR A 101 13.17 20.70 -1.88
CA THR A 101 13.88 21.68 -2.71
C THR A 101 13.20 23.06 -2.61
N PRO A 102 13.84 24.15 -3.07
CA PRO A 102 13.20 25.48 -3.12
C PRO A 102 11.91 25.50 -3.95
N GLU A 103 11.74 24.60 -4.92
CA GLU A 103 10.53 24.45 -5.74
C GLU A 103 9.44 23.60 -5.08
N GLY A 104 9.70 23.03 -3.90
CA GLY A 104 8.80 22.18 -3.13
C GLY A 104 9.30 20.75 -2.97
N LEU A 105 8.39 19.83 -2.64
CA LEU A 105 8.73 18.42 -2.49
C LEU A 105 8.82 17.74 -3.86
N ILE A 106 9.99 17.18 -4.16
CA ILE A 106 10.26 16.44 -5.39
C ILE A 106 10.32 14.94 -5.10
N GLY A 107 9.50 14.16 -5.81
CA GLY A 107 9.43 12.70 -5.68
C GLY A 107 10.25 12.00 -6.76
N THR A 108 11.18 11.12 -6.38
CA THR A 108 11.95 10.28 -7.30
C THR A 108 11.63 8.79 -7.12
N GLN A 109 11.69 8.04 -8.22
CA GLN A 109 11.58 6.58 -8.25
C GLN A 109 12.92 5.99 -8.70
N SER A 110 13.92 6.09 -7.82
CA SER A 110 15.31 5.75 -8.14
C SER A 110 15.55 4.25 -8.40
N ARG A 111 14.63 3.35 -8.03
CA ARG A 111 14.90 1.89 -7.95
C ARG A 111 13.77 0.99 -8.41
N HIS A 112 14.15 -0.26 -8.73
CA HIS A 112 13.27 -1.31 -9.19
C HIS A 112 12.13 -1.62 -8.20
N GLN A 113 10.88 -1.50 -8.66
CA GLN A 113 9.66 -1.55 -7.86
C GLN A 113 9.08 -2.95 -7.65
N GLY A 114 9.90 -4.00 -7.76
CA GLY A 114 9.48 -5.39 -7.51
C GLY A 114 8.91 -5.55 -6.08
N SER A 115 7.85 -6.35 -5.94
CA SER A 115 7.18 -6.57 -4.65
C SER A 115 7.98 -7.42 -3.65
N GLY A 116 9.01 -8.12 -4.13
CA GLY A 116 9.97 -8.83 -3.28
C GLY A 116 11.19 -7.98 -2.88
N ASN A 117 11.32 -6.75 -3.38
CA ASN A 117 12.51 -5.93 -3.15
C ASN A 117 12.40 -5.14 -1.83
N LEU A 118 12.98 -5.67 -0.76
CA LEU A 118 13.04 -5.04 0.56
C LEU A 118 13.88 -3.76 0.58
N GLU A 119 14.96 -3.67 -0.21
CA GLU A 119 15.81 -2.48 -0.25
C GLU A 119 15.00 -1.24 -0.68
N SER A 120 14.16 -1.40 -1.69
CA SER A 120 13.28 -0.32 -2.16
C SER A 120 12.21 0.08 -1.15
N LEU A 121 11.92 -0.75 -0.12
CA LEU A 121 11.08 -0.35 1.01
C LEU A 121 11.90 0.43 2.05
N ALA A 122 13.08 -0.07 2.40
CA ALA A 122 13.94 0.54 3.42
C ALA A 122 14.45 1.95 3.04
N SER A 123 14.54 2.23 1.73
CA SER A 123 15.00 3.51 1.20
C SER A 123 13.87 4.48 0.84
N ALA A 124 12.60 4.12 1.06
CA ALA A 124 11.46 4.92 0.65
C ALA A 124 10.99 5.87 1.75
N ASP A 125 10.67 7.10 1.37
CA ASP A 125 10.12 8.12 2.28
C ASP A 125 8.59 8.18 2.19
N ALA A 126 8.02 7.78 1.05
CA ALA A 126 6.59 7.84 0.81
C ALA A 126 6.08 6.80 -0.19
N LEU A 127 4.75 6.63 -0.21
CA LEU A 127 4.01 5.89 -1.22
C LEU A 127 3.22 6.86 -2.11
N THR A 128 3.25 6.70 -3.42
CA THR A 128 2.37 7.49 -4.32
C THR A 128 0.89 7.21 -4.03
N LEU A 129 0.01 8.19 -4.23
CA LEU A 129 -1.45 8.01 -4.15
C LEU A 129 -2.10 8.27 -5.52
N LEU A 130 -1.69 7.48 -6.51
CA LEU A 130 -2.21 7.58 -7.87
C LEU A 130 -3.52 6.82 -8.01
N ARG A 131 -4.61 7.54 -8.31
CA ARG A 131 -5.94 6.95 -8.53
C ARG A 131 -5.95 6.08 -9.80
N PRO A 132 -6.91 5.14 -9.92
CA PRO A 132 -7.10 4.39 -11.15
C PRO A 132 -7.21 5.32 -12.37
N GLY A 133 -6.34 5.13 -13.37
CA GLY A 133 -6.31 5.92 -14.60
C GLY A 133 -5.63 7.29 -14.48
N GLN A 134 -5.16 7.69 -13.30
CA GLN A 134 -4.39 8.92 -13.13
C GLN A 134 -3.00 8.78 -13.77
N SER A 135 -2.52 9.84 -14.42
CA SER A 135 -1.16 9.94 -14.94
C SER A 135 -0.14 10.04 -13.80
N GLY A 136 1.07 9.54 -14.09
CA GLY A 136 2.24 9.67 -13.23
C GLY A 136 3.44 10.04 -14.09
N GLU A 137 3.28 11.07 -14.92
CA GLU A 137 4.33 11.56 -15.82
C GLU A 137 5.27 12.52 -15.08
N VAL A 138 6.46 12.71 -15.64
CA VAL A 138 7.46 13.64 -15.10
C VAL A 138 6.88 15.06 -15.09
N GLY A 139 7.08 15.76 -13.98
CA GLY A 139 6.64 17.14 -13.76
C GLY A 139 5.24 17.29 -13.16
N GLU A 140 4.46 16.22 -13.08
CA GLU A 140 3.11 16.25 -12.50
C GLU A 140 3.14 16.31 -10.96
N TRP A 141 2.17 17.03 -10.39
CA TRP A 141 1.96 17.11 -8.96
C TRP A 141 0.93 16.09 -8.50
N ILE A 142 1.39 15.12 -7.72
CA ILE A 142 0.57 14.03 -7.20
C ILE A 142 0.50 14.07 -5.67
N ASP A 143 -0.50 13.40 -5.12
CA ASP A 143 -0.53 13.11 -3.70
C ASP A 143 0.39 11.92 -3.41
N ALA A 144 1.09 11.96 -2.29
CA ALA A 144 1.90 10.88 -1.75
C ALA A 144 1.68 10.76 -0.24
N LEU A 145 1.90 9.59 0.30
CA LEU A 145 1.70 9.26 1.70
C LEU A 145 3.04 9.06 2.38
N ILE A 146 3.39 9.92 3.33
CA ILE A 146 4.65 9.78 4.09
C ILE A 146 4.62 8.49 4.92
N LEU A 147 5.75 7.76 4.87
CA LEU A 147 5.96 6.52 5.61
C LEU A 147 6.51 6.74 7.02
#